data_AF-A0A929E0X2-F1
#
_entry.id   AF-A0A929E0X2-F1
#
_cell.length_a   1.000
_cell.length_b   1.000
_cell.length_c   1.000
_cell.angle_alpha   90.00
_cell.angle_beta   90.00
_cell.angle_gamma   90.00
#
_symmetry.space_group_name_H-M   'P 1'
#
loop_
_entity.id
_entity.type
_entity.pdbx_description
1 polymer ?
#
loop_
_entity_poly.entity_id
_entity_poly.type
_entity_poly.pdbx_seq_one_letter_code
_entity_poly.pdbx_strand_id
1 'polypeptide(L)'
;FQDFNLIPVLTVFENIEYPLQMVQNWPTGKRKQRVQELLEAVGMKDQGNKFPSQISGGQKQRVAVARALVTNAGLVLADEPTANLDRETANRIISLMKQMRDEFGTTFIFSTHDPKVMKSAEKIFILEDGKLEQQADGEEYNHV
;
A
#
# COMPACT_ATOMS: atom_id res chain seq x y z
N PHE A 1 -6.63 2.68 5.85
CA PHE A 1 -7.44 2.77 7.09
C PHE A 1 -6.51 2.86 8.28
N GLN A 2 -6.81 3.77 9.21
CA GLN A 2 -6.01 4.04 10.40
C GLN A 2 -5.82 2.81 11.31
N ASP A 3 -6.80 1.89 11.36
CA ASP A 3 -6.71 0.66 12.17
C ASP A 3 -6.01 -0.54 11.46
N PHE A 4 -5.51 -0.34 10.24
CA PHE A 4 -4.91 -1.36 9.34
C PHE A 4 -5.81 -2.57 8.99
N ASN A 5 -6.88 -2.82 9.77
CA ASN A 5 -7.88 -3.86 9.63
C ASN A 5 -7.28 -5.24 9.32
N LEU A 6 -6.15 -5.57 9.93
CA LEU A 6 -5.55 -6.91 9.82
C LEU A 6 -6.37 -7.90 10.64
N ILE A 7 -6.53 -9.11 10.12
CA ILE A 7 -7.27 -10.19 10.79
C ILE A 7 -6.37 -10.73 11.91
N PRO A 8 -6.74 -10.55 13.21
CA PRO A 8 -5.81 -10.80 14.32
C PRO A 8 -5.40 -12.26 14.49
N VAL A 9 -6.28 -13.18 14.09
CA VAL A 9 -6.07 -14.63 14.19
C VAL A 9 -5.28 -15.22 13.03
N LEU A 10 -4.97 -14.40 12.02
CA LEU A 10 -4.15 -14.79 10.88
C LEU A 10 -2.75 -14.21 11.04
N THR A 11 -1.75 -14.96 10.61
CA THR A 11 -0.37 -14.48 10.47
C THR A 11 -0.28 -13.38 9.42
N VAL A 12 0.85 -12.69 9.38
CA VAL A 12 1.17 -11.69 8.35
C VAL A 12 1.07 -12.29 6.94
N PHE A 13 1.61 -13.48 6.76
CA PHE A 13 1.54 -14.21 5.49
C PHE A 13 0.08 -14.48 5.10
N GLU A 14 -0.70 -15.05 6.02
CA GLU A 14 -2.11 -15.38 5.77
C GLU A 14 -2.96 -14.14 5.52
N ASN A 15 -2.68 -13.02 6.18
CA ASN A 15 -3.36 -11.75 5.93
C ASN A 15 -3.18 -11.30 4.47
N ILE A 16 -1.98 -11.45 3.92
CA ILE A 16 -1.68 -11.08 2.53
C ILE A 16 -2.21 -12.14 1.56
N GLU A 17 -2.19 -13.43 1.93
CA GLU A 17 -2.72 -14.51 1.10
C GLU A 17 -4.26 -14.49 0.99
N TYR A 18 -4.93 -14.04 2.05
CA TYR A 18 -6.38 -14.14 2.21
C TYR A 18 -7.19 -13.64 1.00
N PRO A 19 -6.90 -12.46 0.40
CA PRO A 19 -7.60 -11.99 -0.79
C PRO A 19 -7.42 -12.90 -2.01
N LEU A 20 -6.24 -13.50 -2.21
CA LEU A 20 -5.99 -14.42 -3.31
C LEU A 20 -6.81 -15.71 -3.17
N GLN A 21 -7.02 -16.15 -1.93
CA GLN A 21 -7.82 -17.33 -1.63
C GLN A 21 -9.31 -17.06 -1.87
N MET A 22 -9.81 -15.95 -1.33
CA MET A 22 -11.24 -15.66 -1.27
C MET A 22 -11.79 -15.07 -2.58
N VAL A 23 -11.02 -14.21 -3.26
CA VAL A 23 -11.51 -13.43 -4.40
C VAL A 23 -11.13 -14.06 -5.74
N GLN A 24 -9.90 -14.57 -5.85
CA GLN A 24 -9.35 -15.01 -7.14
C GLN A 24 -9.16 -16.53 -7.27
N ASN A 25 -9.30 -17.29 -6.18
CA ASN A 25 -9.17 -18.75 -6.13
C ASN A 25 -7.87 -19.28 -6.80
N TRP A 26 -6.75 -18.61 -6.56
CA TRP A 26 -5.46 -18.99 -7.17
C TRP A 26 -4.92 -20.32 -6.59
N PRO A 27 -4.21 -21.13 -7.41
CA PRO A 27 -3.52 -22.32 -6.92
C PRO A 27 -2.53 -21.99 -5.81
N THR A 28 -2.46 -22.83 -4.77
CA THR A 28 -1.64 -22.59 -3.57
C THR A 28 -0.18 -22.28 -3.87
N GLY A 29 0.45 -22.95 -4.85
CA GLY A 29 1.84 -22.66 -5.24
C GLY A 29 2.02 -21.23 -5.75
N LYS A 30 1.11 -20.76 -6.60
CA LYS A 30 1.14 -19.40 -7.17
C LYS A 30 0.86 -18.35 -6.10
N ARG A 31 -0.06 -18.63 -5.16
CA ARG A 31 -0.33 -17.74 -4.01
C ARG A 31 0.90 -17.54 -3.17
N LYS A 32 1.58 -18.62 -2.79
CA LYS A 32 2.79 -18.56 -1.95
C LYS A 32 3.90 -17.71 -2.57
N GLN A 33 4.15 -17.91 -3.86
CA GLN A 33 5.16 -17.14 -4.58
C GLN A 33 4.83 -15.63 -4.55
N ARG A 34 3.60 -15.26 -4.92
CA ARG A 34 3.17 -13.85 -4.95
C ARG A 34 3.25 -13.18 -3.57
N VAL A 35 2.85 -13.88 -2.52
CA VAL A 35 2.92 -13.35 -1.14
C VAL A 35 4.37 -13.16 -0.71
N GLN A 36 5.29 -14.08 -1.06
CA GLN A 36 6.72 -13.94 -0.74
C GLN A 36 7.37 -12.75 -1.45
N GLU A 37 7.08 -12.56 -2.74
CA GLU A 37 7.55 -11.40 -3.51
C GLU A 37 7.13 -10.08 -2.85
N LEU A 38 5.85 -9.98 -2.43
CA LEU A 38 5.34 -8.79 -1.77
C LEU A 38 5.91 -8.59 -0.37
N LEU A 39 6.07 -9.67 0.41
CA LEU A 39 6.72 -9.59 1.72
C LEU A 39 8.16 -9.07 1.61
N GLU A 40 8.89 -9.49 0.59
CA GLU A 40 10.23 -8.98 0.31
C GLU A 40 10.19 -7.50 -0.11
N ALA A 41 9.29 -7.13 -1.01
CA ALA A 41 9.14 -5.74 -1.47
C ALA A 41 8.81 -4.76 -0.33
N VAL A 42 7.99 -5.18 0.65
CA VAL A 42 7.66 -4.34 1.81
C VAL A 42 8.62 -4.52 3.00
N GLY A 43 9.71 -5.28 2.85
CA GLY A 43 10.72 -5.49 3.89
C GLY A 43 10.23 -6.30 5.11
N MET A 44 9.30 -7.23 4.88
CA MET A 44 8.65 -8.08 5.89
C MET A 44 8.93 -9.58 5.68
N LYS A 45 9.94 -9.94 4.88
CA LYS A 45 10.30 -11.33 4.51
C LYS A 45 10.36 -12.28 5.72
N ASP A 46 11.06 -11.90 6.77
CA ASP A 46 11.25 -12.74 7.97
C ASP A 46 10.09 -12.67 8.98
N GLN A 47 9.08 -11.85 8.69
CA GLN A 47 7.96 -11.58 9.60
C GLN A 47 6.68 -12.33 9.22
N GLY A 48 6.70 -13.11 8.13
CA GLY A 48 5.50 -13.78 7.58
C GLY A 48 4.75 -14.65 8.59
N ASN A 49 5.45 -15.34 9.49
CA ASN A 49 4.85 -16.23 10.48
C ASN A 49 4.36 -15.53 11.75
N LYS A 50 4.57 -14.21 11.87
CA LYS A 50 4.12 -13.46 13.06
C LYS A 50 2.65 -13.10 12.95
N PHE A 51 1.99 -12.96 14.09
CA PHE A 51 0.66 -12.40 14.20
C PHE A 51 0.70 -10.87 14.24
N PRO A 52 -0.39 -10.17 13.87
CA PRO A 52 -0.49 -8.72 13.97
C PRO A 52 -0.16 -8.17 15.36
N SER A 53 -0.43 -8.90 16.44
CA SER A 53 -0.08 -8.51 17.81
C SER A 53 1.43 -8.49 18.10
N GLN A 54 2.25 -9.12 17.26
CA GLN A 54 3.69 -9.31 17.45
C GLN A 54 4.56 -8.36 16.60
N ILE A 55 3.93 -7.42 15.89
CA ILE A 55 4.61 -6.49 14.98
C ILE A 55 4.24 -5.04 15.32
N SER A 56 5.14 -4.10 15.00
CA SER A 56 4.96 -2.67 15.27
C SER A 56 3.84 -2.06 14.40
N GLY A 57 3.37 -0.87 14.75
CA GLY A 57 2.37 -0.14 13.96
C GLY A 57 2.80 0.08 12.50
N GLY A 58 4.03 0.53 12.27
CA GLY A 58 4.57 0.70 10.92
C GLY A 58 4.73 -0.63 10.16
N GLN A 59 4.97 -1.74 10.85
CA GLN A 59 4.95 -3.07 10.23
C GLN A 59 3.54 -3.50 9.84
N LYS A 60 2.52 -3.24 10.69
CA LYS A 60 1.11 -3.53 10.35
C LYS A 60 0.67 -2.78 9.09
N GLN A 61 1.10 -1.53 8.95
CA GLN A 61 0.83 -0.73 7.77
C GLN A 61 1.43 -1.32 6.50
N ARG A 62 2.71 -1.74 6.54
CA ARG A 62 3.36 -2.44 5.41
C ARG A 62 2.59 -3.69 4.99
N VAL A 63 2.10 -4.46 5.96
CA VAL A 63 1.29 -5.66 5.71
C VAL A 63 -0.07 -5.30 5.10
N ALA A 64 -0.72 -4.24 5.58
CA ALA A 64 -1.98 -3.76 5.02
C ALA A 64 -1.82 -3.29 3.56
N VAL A 65 -0.71 -2.60 3.25
CA VAL A 65 -0.34 -2.23 1.88
C VAL A 65 -0.12 -3.48 1.04
N ALA A 66 0.75 -4.41 1.46
CA ALA A 66 0.99 -5.66 0.73
C ALA A 66 -0.30 -6.45 0.47
N ARG A 67 -1.22 -6.51 1.44
CA ARG A 67 -2.53 -7.16 1.29
C ARG A 67 -3.42 -6.47 0.25
N ALA A 68 -3.40 -5.14 0.16
CA ALA A 68 -4.13 -4.41 -0.87
C ALA A 68 -3.56 -4.69 -2.27
N LEU A 69 -2.23 -4.77 -2.35
CA LEU A 69 -1.48 -4.94 -3.59
C LEU A 69 -1.48 -6.37 -4.14
N VAL A 70 -1.71 -7.38 -3.29
CA VAL A 70 -1.62 -8.80 -3.67
C VAL A 70 -2.56 -9.21 -4.80
N THR A 71 -3.72 -8.56 -4.91
CA THR A 71 -4.81 -8.95 -5.83
C THR A 71 -4.66 -8.41 -7.25
N ASN A 72 -3.61 -7.63 -7.56
CA ASN A 72 -3.51 -6.90 -8.82
C ASN A 72 -4.78 -6.09 -9.12
N ALA A 73 -5.27 -5.36 -8.11
CA ALA A 73 -6.46 -4.54 -8.25
C ALA A 73 -6.26 -3.49 -9.36
N GLY A 74 -7.31 -3.22 -10.14
CA GLY A 74 -7.30 -2.13 -11.12
C GLY A 74 -7.31 -0.74 -10.48
N LEU A 75 -7.80 -0.64 -9.24
CA LEU A 75 -7.85 0.59 -8.44
C LEU A 75 -7.52 0.29 -6.99
N VAL A 76 -6.62 1.09 -6.40
CA VAL A 76 -6.29 1.06 -4.99
C VAL A 76 -6.56 2.43 -4.39
N LEU A 77 -7.44 2.46 -3.38
CA LEU A 77 -7.72 3.64 -2.56
C LEU A 77 -6.95 3.52 -1.26
N ALA A 78 -6.12 4.50 -0.93
CA ALA A 78 -5.33 4.49 0.30
C ALA A 78 -5.49 5.78 1.09
N ASP A 79 -5.86 5.67 2.36
CA ASP A 79 -5.95 6.81 3.26
C ASP A 79 -4.64 6.93 4.05
N GLU A 80 -3.88 8.00 3.79
CA GLU A 80 -2.58 8.30 4.41
C GLU A 80 -1.62 7.09 4.45
N PRO A 81 -1.30 6.48 3.28
CA PRO A 81 -0.62 5.19 3.22
C PRO A 81 0.83 5.20 3.73
N THR A 82 1.43 6.37 3.89
CA THR A 82 2.80 6.55 4.39
C THR A 82 2.86 7.15 5.80
N ALA A 83 1.73 7.57 6.38
CA ALA A 83 1.71 8.13 7.72
C ALA A 83 2.23 7.10 8.73
N ASN A 84 3.07 7.49 9.69
CA ASN A 84 3.74 6.59 10.66
C ASN A 84 4.85 5.66 10.11
N LEU A 85 5.29 5.85 8.85
CA LEU A 85 6.44 5.14 8.31
C LEU A 85 7.71 5.99 8.35
N ASP A 86 8.85 5.34 8.53
CA ASP A 86 10.15 5.97 8.32
C ASP A 86 10.37 6.32 6.83
N ARG A 87 11.30 7.25 6.60
CA ARG A 87 11.57 7.82 5.27
C ARG A 87 11.95 6.76 4.22
N GLU A 88 12.79 5.80 4.60
CA GLU A 88 13.26 4.78 3.66
C GLU A 88 12.12 3.85 3.23
N THR A 89 11.28 3.47 4.19
CA THR A 89 10.13 2.61 3.95
C THR A 89 9.05 3.29 3.13
N ALA A 90 8.73 4.54 3.42
CA ALA A 90 7.76 5.31 2.64
C ALA A 90 8.17 5.35 1.16
N ASN A 91 9.45 5.63 0.87
CA ASN A 91 9.98 5.62 -0.48
C ASN A 91 9.86 4.24 -1.15
N ARG A 92 10.18 3.15 -0.44
CA ARG A 92 10.01 1.79 -0.97
C ARG A 92 8.57 1.48 -1.36
N ILE A 93 7.60 1.89 -0.54
CA ILE A 93 6.18 1.69 -0.83
C ILE A 93 5.75 2.49 -2.05
N ILE A 94 6.14 3.76 -2.14
CA ILE A 94 5.83 4.61 -3.31
C ILE A 94 6.42 3.99 -4.59
N SER A 95 7.68 3.52 -4.53
CA SER A 95 8.31 2.84 -5.67
C SER A 95 7.57 1.56 -6.07
N LEU A 96 7.13 0.76 -5.10
CA LEU A 96 6.33 -0.43 -5.36
C LEU A 96 4.98 -0.09 -6.01
N MET A 97 4.31 0.97 -5.55
CA MET A 97 3.07 1.46 -6.18
C MET A 97 3.31 1.89 -7.63
N LYS A 98 4.39 2.62 -7.90
CA LYS A 98 4.78 3.02 -9.27
C LYS A 98 5.06 1.79 -10.16
N GLN A 99 5.82 0.83 -9.65
CA GLN A 99 6.07 -0.43 -10.37
C GLN A 99 4.77 -1.16 -10.70
N MET A 100 3.84 -1.24 -9.75
CA MET A 100 2.56 -1.90 -9.98
C MET A 100 1.65 -1.16 -10.97
N ARG A 101 1.67 0.16 -10.94
CA ARG A 101 1.02 0.98 -11.97
C ARG A 101 1.61 0.67 -13.35
N ASP A 102 2.94 0.65 -13.47
CA ASP A 102 3.62 0.47 -14.76
C ASP A 102 3.47 -0.95 -15.32
N GLU A 103 3.49 -1.97 -14.46
CA GLU A 103 3.42 -3.37 -14.87
C GLU A 103 1.98 -3.88 -15.03
N PHE A 104 1.07 -3.48 -14.15
CA PHE A 104 -0.30 -4.02 -14.08
C PHE A 104 -1.40 -3.02 -14.44
N GLY A 105 -1.06 -1.75 -14.70
CA GLY A 105 -2.05 -0.70 -14.97
C GLY A 105 -2.89 -0.34 -13.74
N THR A 106 -2.41 -0.63 -12.53
CA THR A 106 -3.14 -0.29 -11.30
C THR A 106 -3.21 1.23 -11.13
N THR A 107 -4.43 1.76 -10.97
CA THR A 107 -4.65 3.16 -10.58
C THR A 107 -4.54 3.30 -9.06
N PHE A 108 -3.77 4.28 -8.60
CA PHE A 108 -3.65 4.60 -7.18
C PHE A 108 -4.26 5.97 -6.90
N ILE A 109 -5.19 6.02 -5.94
CA ILE A 109 -5.72 7.26 -5.40
C ILE A 109 -5.47 7.23 -3.89
N PHE A 110 -4.81 8.25 -3.37
CA PHE A 110 -4.57 8.33 -1.94
C PHE A 110 -4.67 9.76 -1.43
N SER A 111 -5.10 9.90 -0.18
CA SER A 111 -5.01 11.14 0.59
C SER A 111 -3.64 11.22 1.25
N THR A 112 -3.00 12.38 1.21
CA THR A 112 -1.75 12.61 1.94
C THR A 112 -1.52 14.09 2.24
N HIS A 113 -0.88 14.35 3.36
CA HIS A 113 -0.28 15.66 3.69
C HIS A 113 1.25 15.68 3.54
N ASP A 114 1.89 14.58 3.09
CA ASP A 114 3.34 14.51 2.92
C ASP A 114 3.77 15.08 1.55
N PRO A 115 4.52 16.20 1.50
CA PRO A 115 4.97 16.81 0.25
C PRO A 115 5.81 15.88 -0.64
N LYS A 116 6.48 14.86 -0.08
CA LYS A 116 7.28 13.90 -0.88
C LYS A 116 6.42 12.94 -1.66
N VAL A 117 5.31 12.53 -1.06
CA VAL A 117 4.31 11.69 -1.72
C VAL A 117 3.63 12.52 -2.81
N MET A 118 3.27 13.77 -2.52
CA MET A 118 2.72 14.71 -3.51
C MET A 118 3.64 14.86 -4.72
N LYS A 119 4.95 15.10 -4.51
CA LYS A 119 5.95 15.17 -5.60
C LYS A 119 6.09 13.88 -6.42
N SER A 120 5.68 12.76 -5.86
CA SER A 120 5.73 11.46 -6.54
C SER A 120 4.45 11.13 -7.30
N ALA A 121 3.37 11.90 -7.07
CA ALA A 121 2.09 11.74 -7.73
C ALA A 121 2.13 12.33 -9.14
N GLU A 122 1.31 11.77 -10.04
CA GLU A 122 1.14 12.33 -11.39
C GLU A 122 0.19 13.52 -11.37
N LYS A 123 -0.90 13.39 -10.60
CA LYS A 123 -1.95 14.40 -10.44
C LYS A 123 -2.21 14.64 -8.98
N ILE A 124 -2.38 15.91 -8.62
CA ILE A 124 -2.72 16.36 -7.29
C ILE A 124 -4.09 17.05 -7.36
N PHE A 125 -4.98 16.68 -6.45
CA PHE A 125 -6.26 17.33 -6.26
C PHE A 125 -6.30 17.92 -4.86
N ILE A 126 -6.56 19.23 -4.76
CA ILE A 126 -6.73 19.91 -3.47
C ILE A 126 -8.20 19.87 -3.10
N LEU A 127 -8.48 19.36 -1.90
CA LEU A 127 -9.80 19.37 -1.30
C LEU A 127 -9.83 20.40 -0.16
N GLU A 128 -10.73 21.37 -0.23
CA GLU A 128 -10.95 22.40 0.80
C GLU A 128 -12.46 22.49 1.10
N ASP A 129 -12.85 22.45 2.38
CA ASP A 129 -14.25 22.51 2.83
C ASP A 129 -15.21 21.55 2.08
N GLY A 130 -14.71 20.37 1.71
CA GLY A 130 -15.47 19.34 0.99
C GLY A 130 -15.64 19.60 -0.50
N LYS A 131 -14.95 20.60 -1.06
CA LYS A 131 -14.93 20.92 -2.49
C LYS A 131 -13.56 20.67 -3.10
N LEU A 132 -13.55 20.30 -4.37
CA LEU A 132 -12.33 20.19 -5.18
C LEU A 132 -12.00 21.57 -5.73
N GLU A 133 -10.97 22.21 -5.20
CA GLU A 133 -10.62 23.60 -5.54
C GLU A 133 -9.57 23.67 -6.66
N GLN A 134 -8.60 22.75 -6.70
CA GLN A 134 -7.51 22.81 -7.68
C GLN A 134 -7.01 21.44 -8.14
N GLN A 135 -6.69 21.33 -9.43
CA GLN A 135 -5.90 20.24 -10.00
C GLN A 135 -4.53 20.78 -10.41
N ALA A 136 -3.47 20.10 -10.01
CA ALA A 136 -2.10 20.40 -10.42
C ALA A 136 -1.39 19.12 -10.87
N ASP A 137 -0.46 19.25 -11.81
CA ASP A 137 0.45 18.16 -12.15
C ASP A 137 1.54 18.07 -11.06
N GLY A 138 1.89 16.86 -10.65
CA GLY A 138 2.76 16.66 -9.47
C GLY A 138 4.17 17.25 -9.61
N GLU A 139 4.64 17.51 -10.83
CA GLU A 139 5.92 18.19 -11.10
C GLU A 139 5.86 19.71 -10.93
N GLU A 140 4.68 20.35 -11.02
CA GLU A 140 4.50 21.80 -10.91
C GLU A 140 4.11 22.28 -9.51
N TYR A 141 3.90 21.37 -8.56
CA TYR A 141 3.49 21.71 -7.20
C TYR A 141 4.65 22.30 -6.38
N ASN A 142 4.92 23.59 -6.59
CA ASN A 142 5.72 24.41 -5.70
C ASN A 142 4.81 24.92 -4.58
N HIS A 143 5.18 24.62 -3.33
CA HIS A 143 4.50 25.12 -2.13
C HIS A 143 4.19 26.61 -2.27
N VAL A 144 2.90 26.94 -2.25
CA VAL A 144 2.40 28.25 -1.80
C VAL A 144 2.58 28.31 -0.28
#